data_AF-A0A934DK34-F1
#
_entry.id   AF-A0A934DK34-F1
#
_cell.length_a   1.000
_cell.length_b   1.000
_cell.length_c   1.000
_cell.angle_alpha   90.00
_cell.angle_beta   90.00
_cell.angle_gamma   90.00
#
_symmetry.space_group_name_H-M   'P 1'
#
loop_
_entity.id
_entity.type
_entity.pdbx_description
1 polymer ?
#
loop_
_entity_poly.entity_id
_entity_poly.type
_entity_poly.pdbx_seq_one_letter_code
_entity_poly.pdbx_strand_id
1 'polypeptide(L)' 'MSQATRQELEAQVTSLAAELAEAQAALPAHSVRPWQWQRVEDLEERLKEAKAQLKALDQ' A
#
# COMPACT_ATOMS: atom_id res chain seq x y z
N MET A 1 -22.80 2.38 0.44
CA MET A 1 -21.50 2.63 1.10
C MET A 1 -21.39 4.11 1.37
N SER A 2 -20.97 4.53 2.57
CA SER A 2 -21.01 5.94 2.97
C SER A 2 -19.77 6.69 2.46
N GLN A 3 -19.91 8.01 2.30
CA GLN A 3 -18.79 8.90 1.96
C GLN A 3 -17.60 8.73 2.92
N ALA A 4 -17.88 8.41 4.19
CA ALA A 4 -16.88 8.09 5.20
C ALA A 4 -16.04 6.84 4.85
N THR A 5 -16.66 5.76 4.34
CA THR A 5 -15.93 4.55 3.92
C THR A 5 -14.99 4.84 2.75
N ARG A 6 -15.41 5.69 1.81
CA ARG A 6 -14.56 6.12 0.69
C ARG A 6 -13.35 6.91 1.18
N GLN A 7 -13.58 7.91 2.05
CA GLN A 7 -12.51 8.73 2.63
C GLN A 7 -11.50 7.90 3.43
N GLU A 8 -11.97 6.90 4.18
CA GLU A 8 -11.09 5.99 4.92
C GLU A 8 -10.21 5.15 3.99
N LEU A 9 -10.76 4.64 2.89
CA LEU A 9 -9.99 3.92 1.88
C LEU A 9 -9.00 4.83 1.14
N GLU A 10 -9.38 6.07 0.82
CA GLU A 10 -8.47 7.06 0.22
C GLU A 10 -7.29 7.38 1.15
N ALA A 11 -7.56 7.55 2.44
CA ALA A 11 -6.52 7.74 3.45
C ALA A 11 -5.62 6.51 3.58
N GLN A 12 -6.21 5.31 3.56
CA GLN A 12 -5.47 4.05 3.64
C GLN A 12 -4.57 3.83 2.42
N VAL A 13 -5.07 4.09 1.21
CA VAL A 13 -4.26 4.05 -0.03
C VAL A 13 -3.09 5.03 0.05
N THR A 14 -3.33 6.24 0.57
CA THR A 14 -2.29 7.25 0.72
C THR A 14 -1.21 6.81 1.72
N SER A 15 -1.62 6.29 2.89
CA SER A 15 -0.69 5.76 3.90
C SER A 15 0.15 4.62 3.35
N LEU A 16 -0.51 3.60 2.76
CA LEU A 16 0.18 2.43 2.21
C LEU A 16 1.15 2.80 1.09
N ALA A 17 0.80 3.77 0.25
CA ALA A 17 1.71 4.26 -0.79
C ALA A 17 2.95 4.95 -0.21
N ALA A 18 2.79 5.73 0.88
CA ALA A 18 3.92 6.35 1.57
C ALA A 18 4.81 5.29 2.24
N GLU A 19 4.22 4.35 2.97
CA GLU A 19 4.94 3.26 3.63
C GLU A 19 5.72 2.39 2.62
N LEU A 20 5.12 2.12 1.45
CA LEU A 20 5.78 1.39 0.37
C LEU A 20 6.98 2.16 -0.18
N ALA A 21 6.82 3.46 -0.45
CA ALA A 21 7.90 4.30 -0.94
C ALA A 21 9.06 4.38 0.07
N GLU A 22 8.77 4.51 1.36
CA GLU A 22 9.77 4.49 2.42
C GLU A 22 10.47 3.13 2.52
N ALA A 23 9.72 2.03 2.45
CA ALA A 23 10.29 0.68 2.49
C ALA A 23 11.23 0.42 1.31
N GLN A 24 10.84 0.83 0.09
CA GLN A 24 11.67 0.72 -1.10
C GLN A 24 12.92 1.61 -1.01
N ALA A 25 12.79 2.85 -0.52
CA ALA A 25 13.93 3.75 -0.31
C ALA A 25 14.92 3.25 0.75
N ALA A 26 14.44 2.47 1.73
CA ALA A 26 15.27 1.87 2.77
C ALA A 26 15.98 0.57 2.33
N LEU A 27 15.73 0.06 1.11
CA LEU A 27 16.38 -1.15 0.62
C LEU A 27 17.86 -0.90 0.30
N PRO A 28 18.79 -1.71 0.85
CA PRO A 28 20.20 -1.61 0.51
C PRO A 28 20.48 -2.22 -0.88
N ALA A 29 21.20 -1.51 -1.75
CA ALA A 29 21.40 -1.87 -3.16
C ALA A 29 21.94 -3.29 -3.45
N HIS A 30 22.75 -3.87 -2.54
CA HIS A 30 23.42 -5.16 -2.78
C HIS A 30 23.23 -6.18 -1.65
N SER A 31 22.44 -5.86 -0.62
CA SER A 31 22.33 -6.72 0.56
C SER A 31 20.91 -6.84 1.09
N VAL A 32 19.91 -6.70 0.21
CA VAL A 32 18.51 -6.84 0.59
C VAL A 32 18.27 -8.22 1.20
N ARG A 33 17.71 -8.25 2.40
CA ARG A 33 17.33 -9.47 3.10
C ARG A 33 15.96 -9.94 2.61
N PRO A 34 15.66 -11.25 2.62
CA PRO A 34 14.35 -11.76 2.21
C PRO A 34 13.16 -11.08 2.90
N TRP A 35 13.25 -10.80 4.21
CA TRP A 35 12.19 -10.12 4.94
C TRP A 35 11.97 -8.66 4.50
N GLN A 36 12.98 -8.01 3.94
CA GLN A 36 12.84 -6.65 3.41
C GLN A 36 12.06 -6.67 2.09
N TRP A 37 12.30 -7.66 1.24
CA TRP A 37 11.49 -7.90 0.05
C TRP A 37 10.05 -8.26 0.41
N GLN A 38 9.88 -9.20 1.34
CA GLN A 38 8.55 -9.60 1.80
C GLN A 38 7.75 -8.40 2.33
N ARG A 39 8.38 -7.50 3.10
CA ARG A 39 7.72 -6.27 3.55
C ARG A 39 7.24 -5.39 2.39
N VAL A 40 8.03 -5.28 1.32
CA VAL A 40 7.65 -4.49 0.13
C VAL A 40 6.49 -5.18 -0.60
N GLU A 41 6.57 -6.50 -0.83
CA GLU A 41 5.53 -7.30 -1.47
C GLU A 41 4.20 -7.22 -0.71
N ASP A 42 4.24 -7.36 0.62
CA ASP A 42 3.05 -7.25 1.49
C ASP A 42 2.41 -5.85 1.38
N LEU A 43 3.23 -4.80 1.33
CA LEU A 43 2.73 -3.42 1.18
C LEU A 43 2.14 -3.19 -0.23
N GLU A 44 2.74 -3.75 -1.27
CA GLU A 44 2.22 -3.71 -2.64
C GLU A 44 0.87 -4.42 -2.76
N GLU A 45 0.74 -5.61 -2.16
CA GLU A 45 -0.50 -6.37 -2.16
C GLU A 45 -1.62 -5.62 -1.43
N ARG A 46 -1.36 -5.15 -0.21
CA ARG A 46 -2.33 -4.35 0.56
C ARG A 46 -2.75 -3.07 -0.17
N LEU A 47 -1.80 -2.38 -0.82
CA LEU A 47 -2.11 -1.19 -1.60
C LEU A 47 -2.99 -1.51 -2.81
N LYS A 48 -2.74 -2.63 -3.49
CA LYS A 48 -3.54 -3.11 -4.62
C LYS A 48 -4.96 -3.45 -4.18
N GLU A 49 -5.12 -4.14 -3.05
CA GLU A 49 -6.44 -4.47 -2.49
C GLU A 49 -7.22 -3.20 -2.11
N ALA A 50 -6.60 -2.26 -1.38
CA ALA A 50 -7.25 -1.01 -0.99
C ALA A 50 -7.70 -0.19 -2.21
N LYS A 51 -6.86 -0.14 -3.27
CA LYS A 51 -7.23 0.51 -4.55
C LYS A 51 -8.37 -0.21 -5.26
N ALA A 52 -8.40 -1.55 -5.24
CA ALA A 52 -9.47 -2.33 -5.84
C ALA A 52 -10.80 -2.10 -5.11
N GLN A 53 -10.78 -2.06 -3.78
CA GLN A 53 -11.94 -1.74 -2.96
C GLN A 53 -12.44 -0.32 -3.24
N LEU A 54 -11.54 0.68 -3.27
CA LEU A 54 -11.90 2.05 -3.58
C LEU A 54 -12.53 2.16 -4.98
N LYS A 55 -11.95 1.50 -5.98
CA LYS A 55 -12.52 1.46 -7.34
C LYS A 55 -13.91 0.83 -7.36
N ALA A 56 -14.13 -0.24 -6.60
CA ALA A 56 -15.45 -0.88 -6.50
C ALA A 56 -16.50 0.01 -5.80
N LEU A 57 -16.10 1.02 -5.02
CA LEU A 57 -17.00 2.00 -4.42
C LEU A 57 -17.40 3.14 -5.36
N ASP A 58 -16.58 3.41 -6.38
CA ASP A 58 -16.84 4.44 -7.40
C ASP A 58 -17.65 3.91 -8.60
N GLN A 59 -17.95 2.60 -8.65
CA GLN A 59 -18.79 1.95 -9.67
C GLN A 59 -20.24 1.78 -9.21
#